data_AF-A0A011QT92-F1
#
_entry.id   AF-A0A011QT92-F1
#
_cell.length_a   1.000
_cell.length_b   1.000
_cell.length_c   1.000
_cell.angle_alpha   90.00
_cell.angle_beta   90.00
_cell.angle_gamma   90.00
#
_symmetry.space_group_name_H-M   'P 1'
#
loop_
_entity.id
_entity.type
_entity.pdbx_description
1 polymer ?
#
loop_
_entity_poly.entity_id
_entity_poly.type
_entity_poly.pdbx_seq_one_letter_code
_entity_poly.pdbx_strand_id
1 'polypeptide(L)'
;MLAEFGGFEIAMLSGAMLAAAARRMLLLIDGFIVTAALLVAARHAAAVRDYCVFCHRSAEAGHQAQLRALAAEPLLDLGLRLGEGTGAALAWPLVRAAAAFVNEMASFASAGVSEQL
;
A
#
# COMPACT_ATOMS: atom_id res chain seq x y z
N MET A 1 -23.55 2.44 -4.13
CA MET A 1 -22.73 1.66 -3.16
C MET A 1 -22.07 2.59 -2.15
N LEU A 2 -21.07 3.41 -2.52
CA LEU A 2 -20.41 4.32 -1.56
C LEU A 2 -21.38 5.31 -0.88
N ALA A 3 -22.30 5.91 -1.63
CA ALA A 3 -23.29 6.85 -1.09
C ALA A 3 -24.36 6.19 -0.18
N GLU A 4 -24.54 4.88 -0.27
CA GLU A 4 -25.61 4.14 0.42
C GLU A 4 -25.08 3.35 1.63
N PHE A 5 -23.89 2.75 1.50
CA PHE A 5 -23.30 1.82 2.47
C PHE A 5 -21.90 2.23 2.94
N GLY A 6 -21.45 3.43 2.56
CA GLY A 6 -20.13 3.96 2.92
C GLY A 6 -20.18 4.94 4.09
N GLY A 7 -19.09 5.68 4.24
CA GLY A 7 -18.98 6.79 5.18
C GLY A 7 -18.16 7.92 4.56
N PHE A 8 -18.25 9.12 5.15
CA PHE A 8 -17.52 10.30 4.65
C PHE A 8 -16.01 10.09 4.61
N GLU A 9 -15.45 9.37 5.58
CA GLU A 9 -14.02 9.03 5.61
C GLU A 9 -13.61 8.18 4.40
N ILE A 10 -14.42 7.18 4.02
CA ILE A 10 -14.15 6.30 2.88
C ILE A 10 -14.27 7.09 1.58
N ALA A 11 -15.27 7.97 1.48
CA ALA A 11 -15.44 8.85 0.32
C ALA A 11 -14.24 9.81 0.17
N MET A 12 -13.81 10.43 1.26
CA MET A 12 -12.64 11.30 1.30
C MET A 12 -11.37 10.55 0.89
N LEU A 13 -11.08 9.40 1.51
CA LEU A 13 -9.90 8.59 1.19
C LEU A 13 -9.90 8.14 -0.27
N SER A 14 -11.04 7.70 -0.79
CA SER A 14 -11.17 7.28 -2.20
C SER A 14 -10.81 8.43 -3.15
N GLY A 15 -11.35 9.62 -2.90
CA GLY A 15 -11.03 10.81 -3.70
C GLY A 15 -9.57 11.24 -3.58
N ALA A 16 -9.01 11.21 -2.37
CA ALA A 16 -7.62 11.52 -2.11
C ALA A 16 -6.67 10.57 -2.85
N MET A 17 -6.94 9.26 -2.81
CA MET A 17 -6.16 8.24 -3.53
C MET A 17 -6.18 8.47 -5.04
N LEU A 18 -7.35 8.76 -5.63
CA LEU A 18 -7.45 9.06 -7.06
C LEU A 18 -6.65 10.32 -7.43
N ALA A 19 -6.73 11.37 -6.62
CA ALA A 19 -6.01 12.62 -6.85
C ALA A 19 -4.49 12.48 -6.68
N ALA A 20 -4.04 11.65 -5.73
CA ALA A 20 -2.64 11.34 -5.48
C ALA A 20 -2.06 10.44 -6.59
N ALA A 21 -2.79 9.41 -7.02
CA ALA A 21 -2.40 8.59 -8.17
C ALA A 21 -2.28 9.41 -9.46
N ALA A 22 -3.23 10.33 -9.72
CA ALA A 22 -3.15 11.26 -10.84
C ALA A 22 -1.89 12.17 -10.79
N ARG A 23 -1.33 12.39 -9.59
CA ARG A 23 -0.08 13.12 -9.34
C ARG A 23 1.15 12.22 -9.25
N ARG A 24 0.98 10.93 -9.55
CA ARG A 24 2.03 9.89 -9.49
C ARG A 24 2.66 9.74 -8.12
N MET A 25 1.89 9.93 -7.07
CA MET A 25 2.33 9.75 -5.68
C MET A 25 2.18 8.30 -5.24
N LEU A 26 3.08 7.85 -4.38
CA LEU A 26 2.97 6.56 -3.71
C LEU A 26 1.82 6.57 -2.69
N LEU A 27 1.02 5.51 -2.68
CA LEU A 27 -0.07 5.29 -1.74
C LEU A 27 0.31 4.18 -0.76
N LEU A 28 0.41 4.53 0.52
CA LEU A 28 0.56 3.56 1.60
C LEU A 28 -0.83 3.10 2.07
N ILE A 29 -1.16 1.85 1.78
CA ILE A 29 -2.46 1.26 2.09
C ILE A 29 -2.36 0.55 3.43
N ASP A 30 -2.96 1.14 4.46
CA ASP A 30 -2.87 0.72 5.87
C ASP A 30 -3.61 -0.60 6.14
N GLY A 31 -4.78 -0.53 6.79
CA GLY A 31 -5.62 -1.68 7.15
C GLY A 31 -6.99 -1.64 6.47
N PHE A 32 -7.97 -2.31 7.09
CA PHE A 32 -9.27 -2.63 6.50
C PHE A 32 -10.04 -1.42 5.92
N ILE A 33 -10.15 -0.32 6.68
CA ILE A 33 -10.90 0.87 6.25
C ILE A 33 -10.23 1.54 5.04
N VAL A 34 -8.90 1.66 5.07
CA VAL A 34 -8.13 2.26 3.97
C VAL A 34 -8.22 1.38 2.72
N THR A 35 -8.13 0.06 2.87
CA THR A 35 -8.29 -0.90 1.77
C THR A 35 -9.73 -0.90 1.21
N ALA A 36 -10.75 -0.69 2.06
CA ALA A 36 -12.14 -0.51 1.60
C ALA A 36 -12.29 0.73 0.70
N ALA A 37 -11.67 1.85 1.08
CA ALA A 37 -11.62 3.05 0.24
C ALA A 37 -10.88 2.80 -1.08
N LEU A 38 -9.76 2.07 -1.03
CA LEU A 38 -9.04 1.68 -2.24
C LEU A 38 -9.90 0.82 -3.19
N LEU A 39 -10.71 -0.12 -2.67
CA LEU A 39 -11.62 -0.90 -3.51
C LEU A 39 -12.63 0.00 -4.25
N VAL A 40 -13.13 1.04 -3.59
CA VAL A 40 -14.00 2.03 -4.25
C VAL A 40 -13.21 2.80 -5.31
N ALA A 41 -12.03 3.34 -4.97
CA ALA A 41 -11.18 4.06 -5.93
C ALA A 41 -10.82 3.20 -7.15
N ALA A 42 -10.46 1.93 -6.94
CA ALA A 42 -10.07 0.99 -7.99
C ALA A 42 -11.25 0.63 -8.92
N ARG A 43 -12.49 0.68 -8.43
CA ARG A 43 -13.68 0.56 -9.28
C ARG A 43 -13.89 1.78 -10.19
N HIS A 44 -13.45 2.96 -9.77
CA HIS A 44 -13.51 4.17 -10.58
C HIS A 44 -12.33 4.25 -11.56
N ALA A 45 -11.11 3.94 -11.12
CA ALA A 45 -9.91 3.92 -11.94
C ALA A 45 -8.97 2.80 -11.49
N ALA A 46 -8.96 1.68 -12.22
CA ALA A 46 -8.18 0.50 -11.86
C ALA A 46 -6.67 0.78 -11.71
N ALA A 47 -6.15 1.73 -12.50
CA ALA A 47 -4.75 2.16 -12.48
C ALA A 47 -4.30 2.78 -11.14
N VAL A 48 -5.21 3.15 -10.23
CA VAL A 48 -4.84 3.60 -8.87
C VAL A 48 -4.00 2.55 -8.14
N ARG A 49 -4.20 1.26 -8.48
CA ARG A 49 -3.49 0.13 -7.87
C ARG A 49 -1.99 0.14 -8.19
N ASP A 50 -1.58 0.71 -9.32
CA ASP A 50 -0.18 0.78 -9.73
C ASP A 50 0.66 1.69 -8.82
N TYR A 51 -0.01 2.47 -7.96
CA TYR A 51 0.60 3.38 -7.00
C TYR A 51 0.58 2.85 -5.56
N CYS A 52 0.05 1.65 -5.33
CA CYS A 52 -0.21 1.13 -3.99
C CYS A 52 0.93 0.27 -3.44
N VAL A 53 1.29 0.53 -2.18
CA VAL A 53 2.06 -0.38 -1.32
C VAL A 53 1.16 -0.80 -0.17
N PHE A 54 0.91 -2.10 -0.04
CA PHE A 54 0.09 -2.66 1.03
C PHE A 54 0.94 -2.83 2.29
N CYS A 55 0.61 -2.08 3.33
CA CYS A 55 1.49 -1.91 4.49
C CYS A 55 1.45 -3.09 5.44
N HIS A 56 0.26 -3.52 5.87
CA HIS A 56 0.14 -4.63 6.80
C HIS A 56 -1.13 -5.45 6.59
N ARG A 57 -1.12 -6.70 7.05
CA ARG A 57 -2.33 -7.50 7.22
C ARG A 57 -3.02 -7.13 8.54
N SER A 58 -4.06 -6.29 8.46
CA SER A 58 -4.97 -6.10 9.60
C SER A 58 -5.57 -7.43 10.10
N ALA A 59 -5.71 -7.56 11.41
CA ALA A 59 -6.39 -8.67 12.08
C ALA A 59 -7.93 -8.60 11.99
N GLU A 60 -8.48 -7.59 11.31
CA GLU A 60 -9.90 -7.53 10.98
C GLU A 60 -10.27 -8.60 9.95
N ALA A 61 -11.30 -9.40 10.24
CA ALA A 61 -11.67 -10.57 9.45
C ALA A 61 -11.89 -10.27 7.96
N GLY A 62 -12.45 -9.09 7.65
CA GLY A 62 -12.72 -8.68 6.29
C GLY A 62 -11.47 -8.31 5.48
N HIS A 63 -10.35 -7.97 6.11
CA HIS A 63 -9.21 -7.41 5.39
C HIS A 63 -8.54 -8.44 4.47
N GLN A 64 -8.46 -9.70 4.90
CA GLN A 64 -7.93 -10.76 4.05
C GLN A 64 -8.76 -10.96 2.78
N ALA A 65 -10.08 -10.79 2.85
CA ALA A 65 -10.94 -10.87 1.66
C ALA A 65 -10.68 -9.71 0.70
N GLN A 66 -10.45 -8.50 1.23
CA GLN A 66 -10.12 -7.33 0.43
C GLN A 66 -8.75 -7.48 -0.26
N LEU A 67 -7.73 -7.94 0.46
CA LEU A 67 -6.40 -8.23 -0.09
C LEU A 67 -6.47 -9.26 -1.23
N ARG A 68 -7.24 -10.35 -1.05
CA ARG A 68 -7.48 -11.33 -2.11
C ARG A 68 -8.18 -10.73 -3.32
N ALA A 69 -9.20 -9.89 -3.13
CA ALA A 69 -9.90 -9.21 -4.22
C ALA A 69 -8.98 -8.27 -5.01
N LEU A 70 -7.98 -7.70 -4.36
CA LEU A 70 -6.97 -6.83 -4.96
C LEU A 70 -5.73 -7.58 -5.46
N ALA A 71 -5.66 -8.91 -5.28
CA ALA A 71 -4.46 -9.72 -5.51
C ALA A 71 -3.20 -9.08 -4.89
N ALA A 72 -3.35 -8.61 -3.65
CA ALA A 72 -2.36 -7.81 -2.95
C ALA A 72 -1.68 -8.61 -1.84
N GLU A 73 -0.36 -8.48 -1.74
CA GLU A 73 0.45 -9.03 -0.65
C GLU A 73 0.95 -7.87 0.24
N PRO A 74 0.64 -7.86 1.55
CA PRO A 74 1.11 -6.82 2.45
C PRO A 74 2.57 -7.04 2.88
N LEU A 75 3.29 -5.95 3.19
CA LEU A 75 4.67 -6.01 3.66
C LEU A 75 4.81 -6.63 5.06
N LEU A 76 3.82 -6.40 5.92
CA LEU A 76 3.87 -6.75 7.34
C LEU A 76 2.68 -7.61 7.75
N ASP A 77 2.91 -8.51 8.70
CA ASP A 77 1.86 -9.27 9.37
C ASP A 77 2.14 -9.34 10.86
N LEU A 78 1.62 -8.34 11.59
CA LEU A 78 1.94 -8.10 13.00
C LEU A 78 0.70 -8.19 13.90
N GLY A 79 -0.43 -8.68 13.38
CA GLY A 79 -1.68 -8.78 14.14
C GLY A 79 -2.31 -7.43 14.52
N LEU A 80 -1.95 -6.33 13.85
CA LEU A 80 -2.45 -4.99 14.13
C LEU A 80 -3.92 -4.84 13.71
N ARG A 81 -4.67 -3.99 14.44
CA ARG A 81 -6.09 -3.67 14.14
C ARG A 81 -6.52 -2.30 14.69
N LEU A 82 -5.55 -1.40 14.87
CA LEU A 82 -5.81 -0.06 15.40
C LEU A 82 -6.32 0.89 14.31
N GLY A 83 -5.77 0.79 13.11
CA GLY A 83 -6.05 1.73 12.03
C GLY A 83 -5.23 3.02 12.18
N GLU A 84 -5.83 4.15 11.84
CA GLU A 84 -5.23 5.50 11.95
C GLU A 84 -3.91 5.69 11.17
N GLY A 85 -3.60 4.79 10.23
CA GLY A 85 -2.34 4.83 9.48
C GLY A 85 -1.15 4.25 10.24
N THR A 86 -1.37 3.54 11.34
CA THR A 86 -0.29 2.97 12.15
C THR A 86 0.52 1.90 11.43
N GLY A 87 -0.12 1.05 10.62
CA GLY A 87 0.57 0.11 9.74
C GLY A 87 1.37 0.83 8.65
N ALA A 88 0.84 1.91 8.08
CA ALA A 88 1.56 2.76 7.12
C ALA A 88 2.81 3.40 7.75
N ALA A 89 2.70 3.93 8.97
CA ALA A 89 3.84 4.49 9.71
C ALA A 89 4.93 3.44 9.98
N LEU A 90 4.54 2.20 10.32
CA LEU A 90 5.46 1.09 10.55
C LEU A 90 6.09 0.55 9.25
N ALA A 91 5.37 0.60 8.13
CA ALA A 91 5.88 0.16 6.83
C ALA A 91 6.80 1.19 6.15
N TRP A 92 6.69 2.47 6.51
CA TRP A 92 7.45 3.55 5.86
C TRP A 92 8.99 3.36 5.88
N PRO A 93 9.63 2.91 6.97
CA PRO A 93 11.05 2.59 6.97
C PRO A 93 11.45 1.54 5.91
N LEU A 94 10.61 0.54 5.65
CA LEU A 94 10.86 -0.49 4.63
C LEU A 94 10.82 0.10 3.22
N VAL A 95 9.86 0.99 2.96
CA VAL A 95 9.76 1.70 1.68
C VAL A 95 10.99 2.57 1.44
N ARG A 96 11.47 3.27 2.47
CA ARG A 96 12.70 4.05 2.40
C ARG A 96 13.93 3.18 2.16
N ALA A 97 14.02 2.02 2.83
CA ALA A 97 15.11 1.08 2.63
C ALA A 97 15.12 0.53 1.19
N ALA A 98 13.96 0.19 0.61
CA ALA A 98 13.86 -0.25 -0.78
C ALA A 98 14.36 0.83 -1.75
N ALA A 99 13.96 2.09 -1.54
CA ALA A 99 14.47 3.20 -2.33
C ALA A 99 15.99 3.40 -2.16
N ALA A 100 16.51 3.28 -0.93
CA ALA A 100 17.95 3.39 -0.67
C ALA A 100 18.72 2.27 -1.38
N PHE A 101 18.24 1.03 -1.36
CA PHE A 101 18.91 -0.08 -2.07
C PHE A 101 19.03 0.17 -3.57
N VAL A 102 18.01 0.74 -4.21
CA VAL A 102 18.07 1.05 -5.65
C VAL A 102 19.06 2.18 -5.95
N ASN A 103 19.19 3.16 -5.05
CA ASN A 103 19.99 4.36 -5.31
C ASN A 103 21.45 4.26 -4.81
N GLU A 104 21.71 3.49 -3.76
CA GLU A 104 22.96 3.54 -3.00
C GLU A 104 23.72 2.21 -2.99
N MET A 105 23.07 1.09 -3.33
CA MET A 105 23.74 -0.21 -3.33
C MET A 105 24.70 -0.30 -4.53
N ALA A 106 25.96 -0.60 -4.23
CA ALA A 106 26.97 -0.80 -5.26
C ALA A 106 26.59 -1.99 -6.16
N SER A 107 26.77 -1.81 -7.47
CA SER A 107 26.76 -2.92 -8.43
C SER A 107 27.94 -3.86 -8.17
N PHE A 108 27.84 -5.12 -8.60
CA PHE A 108 28.96 -6.08 -8.53
C PHE A 108 30.23 -5.54 -9.18
N ALA A 109 30.10 -4.85 -10.32
CA ALA A 109 31.20 -4.21 -11.03
C ALA A 109 31.88 -3.12 -10.19
N SER A 110 31.09 -2.22 -9.57
CA SER A 110 31.62 -1.16 -8.71
C SER A 110 32.16 -1.66 -7.36
N ALA A 111 31.66 -2.79 -6.88
CA ALA A 111 32.09 -3.41 -5.63
C ALA A 111 33.33 -4.32 -5.80
N GLY A 112 33.81 -4.53 -7.03
CA GLY A 112 34.97 -5.37 -7.29
C GLY A 112 34.74 -6.86 -7.01
N VAL A 113 33.49 -7.32 -7.06
CA VAL A 113 33.15 -8.74 -6.87
C VAL A 113 33.35 -9.45 -8.22
N SER A 114 34.34 -10.33 -8.30
CA SER A 114 34.57 -11.17 -9.49
C SER A 114 33.45 -12.20 -9.64
N GLU A 115 32.98 -12.43 -10.86
CA GLU A 115 32.08 -13.55 -11.21
C GLU A 115 32.82 -14.88 -10.94
N GLN A 116 32.72 -15.41 -9.72
CA GLN A 116 32.93 -16.82 -9.43
C GLN A 116 31.55 -17.47 -9.33
N LEU A 117 30.98 -17.75 -10.49
CA LEU A 117 29.90 -18.72 -10.68
C LEU A 117 30.37 -19.77 -11.68
#